data_AF-A0A2H9M4V9-F1
#
_entry.id   AF-A0A2H9M4V9-F1
#
_cell.length_a   1.000
_cell.length_b   1.000
_cell.length_c   1.000
_cell.angle_alpha   90.00
_cell.angle_beta   90.00
_cell.angle_gamma   90.00
#
_symmetry.space_group_name_H-M   'P 1'
#
loop_
_entity.id
_entity.type
_entity.pdbx_description
1 polymer ?
#
loop_
_entity_poly.entity_id
_entity_poly.type
_entity_poly.pdbx_seq_one_letter_code
_entity_poly.pdbx_strand_id
1 'polypeptide(L)'
;MNKLSAYNSFFTEVINTINSARYQAFKSLNKFHIGQNFEIGRIIVENQDKNKWGQSIVDTLSKDINKQIDGVKGYSSQNLWRMRQFYLEYKNEPDLLDMAMKIPWGQNMLIIQQLKDNKERKYYLQATDQLGWSRAVLLNQIKANAYQHQLRNKKKSFK
;
A
#
# COMPACT_ATOMS: atom_id res chain seq x y z
N MET A 1 -28.70 -0.52 -36.88
CA MET A 1 -27.33 -0.47 -36.30
C MET A 1 -26.33 -0.74 -37.41
N ASN A 2 -25.32 0.11 -37.61
CA ASN A 2 -24.27 -0.10 -38.61
C ASN A 2 -23.32 -1.22 -38.12
N LYS A 3 -22.81 -2.08 -39.01
CA LYS A 3 -21.79 -3.09 -38.69
C LYS A 3 -20.60 -2.50 -37.91
N LEU A 4 -20.17 -1.28 -38.23
CA LEU A 4 -19.09 -0.58 -37.54
C LEU A 4 -19.46 -0.21 -36.08
N SER A 5 -20.70 0.21 -35.82
CA SER A 5 -21.14 0.50 -34.45
C SER A 5 -21.23 -0.77 -33.61
N ALA A 6 -21.70 -1.88 -34.20
CA ALA A 6 -21.78 -3.17 -33.52
C ALA A 6 -20.38 -3.71 -33.17
N TYR A 7 -19.42 -3.60 -34.09
CA TYR A 7 -18.03 -3.97 -33.83
C TYR A 7 -17.41 -3.13 -32.70
N ASN A 8 -17.60 -1.80 -32.71
CA ASN A 8 -17.05 -0.94 -31.66
C ASN A 8 -17.61 -1.29 -30.29
N SER A 9 -18.92 -1.56 -30.17
CA SER A 9 -19.53 -2.00 -28.92
C SER A 9 -18.95 -3.33 -28.44
N PHE A 10 -18.83 -4.33 -29.33
CA PHE A 10 -18.20 -5.61 -29.04
C PHE A 10 -16.74 -5.44 -28.58
N PHE A 11 -15.96 -4.63 -29.30
CA PHE A 11 -14.57 -4.34 -28.96
C PHE A 11 -14.45 -3.69 -27.58
N THR A 12 -15.28 -2.67 -27.30
CA THR A 12 -15.30 -2.02 -25.98
C THR A 12 -15.67 -3.00 -24.87
N GLU A 13 -16.63 -3.90 -25.09
CA GLU A 13 -17.01 -4.93 -24.11
C GLU A 13 -15.86 -5.90 -23.81
N VAL A 14 -15.16 -6.38 -24.84
CA VAL A 14 -13.98 -7.25 -24.69
C VAL A 14 -12.86 -6.54 -23.92
N ILE A 15 -12.53 -5.31 -24.30
CA ILE A 15 -11.48 -4.52 -23.63
C ILE A 15 -11.84 -4.25 -22.16
N ASN A 16 -13.10 -3.91 -21.87
CA ASN A 16 -13.57 -3.69 -20.50
C ASN A 16 -13.48 -4.97 -19.66
N THR A 17 -13.83 -6.12 -20.24
CA THR A 17 -13.72 -7.43 -19.58
C THR A 17 -12.27 -7.76 -19.24
N ILE A 18 -11.35 -7.57 -20.19
CA ILE A 18 -9.90 -7.79 -19.98
C ILE A 18 -9.38 -6.88 -18.86
N ASN A 19 -9.71 -5.59 -18.90
CA ASN A 19 -9.24 -4.61 -17.92
C ASN A 19 -9.81 -4.89 -16.53
N SER A 20 -11.09 -5.28 -16.43
CA SER A 20 -11.71 -5.67 -15.17
C SER A 20 -11.02 -6.90 -14.56
N ALA A 21 -10.78 -7.95 -15.35
CA ALA A 21 -10.09 -9.15 -14.87
C ALA A 21 -8.67 -8.84 -14.38
N ARG A 22 -7.91 -8.03 -15.13
CA ARG A 22 -6.56 -7.58 -14.74
C ARG A 22 -6.59 -6.78 -13.44
N TYR A 23 -7.55 -5.86 -13.30
CA TYR A 23 -7.70 -5.06 -12.10
C TYR A 23 -8.01 -5.92 -10.86
N GLN A 24 -8.93 -6.89 -10.98
CA GLN A 24 -9.26 -7.79 -9.87
C GLN A 24 -8.08 -8.68 -9.48
N ALA A 25 -7.36 -9.22 -10.47
CA ALA A 25 -6.16 -10.02 -10.22
C ALA A 25 -5.09 -9.20 -9.49
N PHE A 26 -4.83 -7.96 -9.95
CA PHE A 26 -3.90 -7.05 -9.31
C PHE A 26 -4.32 -6.72 -7.87
N LYS A 27 -5.60 -6.41 -7.64
CA LYS A 27 -6.14 -6.09 -6.31
C LYS A 27 -6.01 -7.26 -5.34
N SER A 28 -6.32 -8.47 -5.79
CA SER A 28 -6.17 -9.69 -5.00
C SER A 28 -4.71 -9.95 -4.64
N LEU A 29 -3.82 -9.95 -5.64
CA LEU A 29 -2.38 -10.15 -5.44
C LEU A 29 -1.80 -9.08 -4.50
N ASN A 30 -2.19 -7.81 -4.67
CA ASN A 30 -1.75 -6.74 -3.80
C ASN A 30 -2.19 -6.97 -2.36
N LYS A 31 -3.46 -7.34 -2.12
CA LYS A 31 -3.94 -7.64 -0.77
C LYS A 31 -3.14 -8.75 -0.09
N PHE A 32 -2.84 -9.84 -0.81
CA PHE A 32 -1.99 -10.91 -0.28
C PHE A 32 -0.57 -10.43 0.01
N HIS A 33 0.03 -9.67 -0.91
CA HIS A 33 1.38 -9.14 -0.72
C HIS A 33 1.49 -8.19 0.48
N ILE A 34 0.53 -7.27 0.64
CA ILE A 34 0.53 -6.36 1.79
C ILE A 34 0.25 -7.10 3.09
N GLY A 35 -0.65 -8.08 3.08
CA GLY A 35 -0.90 -8.95 4.23
C GLY A 35 0.33 -9.74 4.66
N GLN A 36 1.07 -10.31 3.69
CA GLN A 36 2.34 -10.99 3.95
C GLN A 36 3.37 -10.04 4.59
N ASN A 37 3.51 -8.83 4.08
CA ASN A 37 4.43 -7.83 4.64
C ASN A 37 4.06 -7.44 6.08
N PHE A 38 2.76 -7.29 6.37
CA PHE A 38 2.28 -7.03 7.72
C PHE A 38 2.62 -8.17 8.68
N GLU A 39 2.39 -9.41 8.24
CA GLU A 39 2.63 -10.61 9.03
C GLU A 39 4.12 -10.83 9.30
N ILE A 40 4.99 -10.63 8.31
CA ILE A 40 6.45 -10.66 8.52
C ILE A 40 6.86 -9.60 9.55
N GLY A 41 6.29 -8.40 9.47
CA GLY A 41 6.52 -7.34 10.45
C GLY A 41 6.13 -7.75 11.88
N ARG A 42 4.98 -8.41 12.03
CA ARG A 42 4.50 -8.96 13.32
C ARG A 42 5.49 -9.98 13.87
N ILE A 43 5.88 -10.97 13.07
CA ILE A 43 6.82 -12.03 13.46
C ILE A 43 8.16 -11.43 13.92
N ILE A 44 8.68 -10.42 13.22
CA ILE A 44 9.93 -9.74 13.60
C ILE A 44 9.78 -9.08 14.97
N VAL A 45 8.72 -8.27 15.18
CA VAL A 45 8.52 -7.55 16.45
C VAL A 45 8.36 -8.51 17.61
N GLU A 46 7.51 -9.52 17.48
CA GLU A 46 7.25 -10.48 18.56
C GLU A 46 8.50 -11.26 18.96
N ASN A 47 9.33 -11.67 17.99
CA ASN A 47 10.57 -12.39 18.29
C ASN A 47 11.65 -11.48 18.89
N GLN A 48 11.74 -10.22 18.46
CA GLN A 48 12.62 -9.25 19.11
C GLN A 48 12.21 -9.03 20.57
N ASP A 49 10.92 -8.86 20.84
CA ASP A 49 10.41 -8.60 22.18
C ASP A 49 10.54 -9.82 23.11
N LYS A 50 10.24 -11.02 22.60
CA LYS A 50 10.32 -12.29 23.33
C LYS A 50 11.76 -12.67 23.67
N ASN A 51 12.68 -12.57 22.71
CA ASN A 51 14.05 -13.05 22.86
C ASN A 51 15.06 -11.94 23.21
N LYS A 52 14.59 -10.68 23.36
CA LYS A 52 15.43 -9.50 23.61
C LYS A 52 16.51 -9.31 22.54
N TRP A 53 16.18 -9.63 21.29
CA TRP A 53 17.13 -9.48 20.19
C TRP A 53 17.28 -8.01 19.78
N GLY A 54 18.54 -7.62 19.56
CA GLY A 54 18.90 -6.30 19.02
C GLY A 54 18.52 -6.13 17.55
N GLN A 55 18.93 -5.00 16.98
CA GLN A 55 18.62 -4.65 15.59
C GLN A 55 19.34 -5.56 14.58
N SER A 56 20.54 -6.06 14.90
CA SER A 56 21.34 -6.91 14.01
C SER A 56 20.64 -8.20 13.56
N ILE A 57 19.62 -8.67 14.29
CA ILE A 57 18.89 -9.88 13.93
C ILE A 57 18.21 -9.76 12.56
N VAL A 58 17.78 -8.56 12.16
CA VAL A 58 17.13 -8.34 10.87
C VAL A 58 18.11 -8.52 9.71
N ASP A 59 19.39 -8.18 9.91
CA ASP A 59 20.43 -8.39 8.91
C ASP A 59 20.79 -9.87 8.76
N THR A 60 20.85 -10.60 9.88
CA THR A 60 21.03 -12.06 9.87
C THR A 60 19.85 -12.72 9.16
N LEU A 61 18.62 -12.36 9.52
CA LEU A 61 17.40 -12.87 8.91
C LEU A 61 17.36 -12.59 7.40
N SER A 62 17.74 -11.39 6.96
CA SER A 62 17.83 -11.08 5.53
C SER A 62 18.79 -12.03 4.82
N LYS A 63 20.01 -12.22 5.35
CA LYS A 63 21.00 -13.12 4.75
C LYS A 63 20.49 -14.56 4.65
N ASP A 64 19.85 -15.06 5.70
CA ASP A 64 19.40 -16.45 5.74
C ASP A 64 18.18 -16.70 4.84
N ILE A 65 17.23 -15.76 4.76
CA ILE A 65 16.10 -15.85 3.80
C ILE A 65 16.62 -15.92 2.37
N ASN A 66 17.58 -15.06 2.00
CA ASN A 66 18.10 -15.04 0.63
C ASN A 66 18.96 -16.27 0.28
N LYS A 67 19.38 -17.08 1.27
CA LYS A 67 20.02 -18.39 1.02
C LYS A 67 19.01 -19.52 0.85
N GLN A 68 17.84 -19.41 1.48
CA GLN A 68 16.81 -20.47 1.43
C GLN A 68 15.83 -20.28 0.28
N ILE A 69 15.58 -19.03 -0.11
CA ILE A 69 14.58 -18.67 -1.11
C ILE A 69 15.32 -18.15 -2.35
N ASP A 70 15.68 -19.06 -3.25
CA ASP A 70 16.34 -18.72 -4.51
C ASP A 70 15.45 -17.85 -5.40
N GLY A 71 16.06 -16.83 -6.03
CA GLY A 71 15.41 -16.00 -7.06
C GLY A 71 14.43 -14.95 -6.57
N VAL A 72 14.11 -14.88 -5.26
CA VAL A 72 13.10 -13.93 -4.74
C VAL A 72 13.74 -12.62 -4.29
N LYS A 73 13.63 -11.59 -5.15
CA LYS A 73 13.92 -10.20 -4.77
C LYS A 73 12.83 -9.70 -3.81
N GLY A 74 13.22 -9.05 -2.71
CA GLY A 74 12.27 -8.42 -1.80
C GLY A 74 12.56 -8.56 -0.31
N TYR A 75 13.52 -9.39 0.09
CA TYR A 75 13.86 -9.62 1.51
C TYR A 75 15.22 -9.04 1.90
N SER A 76 15.53 -7.83 1.41
CA SER A 76 16.69 -7.09 1.93
C SER A 76 16.41 -6.63 3.36
N SER A 77 17.46 -6.43 4.18
CA SER A 77 17.32 -5.88 5.53
C SER A 77 16.45 -4.64 5.55
N GLN A 78 16.65 -3.72 4.60
CA GLN A 78 15.88 -2.50 4.48
C GLN A 78 14.37 -2.78 4.31
N ASN A 79 14.01 -3.79 3.51
CA ASN A 79 12.60 -4.12 3.31
C ASN A 79 12.00 -4.85 4.52
N LEU A 80 12.77 -5.70 5.21
CA LEU A 80 12.34 -6.31 6.47
C LEU A 80 12.09 -5.25 7.56
N TRP A 81 12.96 -4.24 7.64
CA TRP A 81 12.74 -3.08 8.51
C TRP A 81 11.47 -2.31 8.17
N ARG A 82 11.18 -2.15 6.86
CA ARG A 82 9.94 -1.53 6.39
C ARG A 82 8.70 -2.37 6.73
N MET A 83 8.77 -3.69 6.61
CA MET A 83 7.71 -4.62 7.04
C MET A 83 7.45 -4.49 8.55
N ARG A 84 8.52 -4.48 9.35
CA ARG A 84 8.44 -4.23 10.79
C ARG A 84 7.80 -2.87 11.11
N GLN A 85 8.20 -1.81 10.43
CA GLN A 85 7.62 -0.49 10.59
C GLN A 85 6.13 -0.49 10.22
N PHE A 86 5.78 -1.09 9.08
CA PHE A 86 4.39 -1.20 8.62
C PHE A 86 3.49 -1.86 9.68
N TYR A 87 3.95 -2.96 10.28
CA TYR A 87 3.24 -3.59 11.39
C TYR A 87 3.08 -2.64 12.59
N LEU A 88 4.16 -1.99 13.03
CA LEU A 88 4.11 -1.10 14.19
C LEU A 88 3.18 0.10 14.01
N GLU A 89 3.12 0.66 12.79
CA GLU A 89 2.28 1.82 12.47
C GLU A 89 0.79 1.47 12.40
N TYR A 90 0.44 0.22 12.08
CA TYR A 90 -0.96 -0.17 11.83
C TYR A 90 -1.53 -1.22 12.81
N LYS A 91 -0.71 -1.87 13.65
CA LYS A 91 -1.19 -2.93 14.57
C LYS A 91 -2.32 -2.50 15.52
N ASN A 92 -2.37 -1.21 15.86
CA ASN A 92 -3.37 -0.65 16.77
C ASN A 92 -4.38 0.25 16.02
N GLU A 93 -4.38 0.24 14.69
CA GLU A 93 -5.17 1.12 13.83
C GLU A 93 -5.92 0.29 12.77
N PRO A 94 -6.89 -0.55 13.17
CA PRO A 94 -7.54 -1.51 12.26
C PRO A 94 -8.20 -0.83 11.05
N ASP A 95 -8.83 0.32 11.25
CA ASP A 95 -9.42 1.12 10.17
C ASP A 95 -8.38 1.56 9.13
N LEU A 96 -7.19 1.97 9.57
CA LEU A 96 -6.12 2.38 8.67
C LEU A 96 -5.49 1.17 8.00
N LEU A 97 -5.34 0.05 8.70
CA LEU A 97 -4.85 -1.21 8.16
C LEU A 97 -5.72 -1.68 7.00
N ASP A 98 -7.05 -1.68 7.17
CA ASP A 98 -8.01 -2.07 6.13
C ASP A 98 -7.90 -1.22 4.86
N MET A 99 -7.58 0.06 5.01
CA MET A 99 -7.29 0.94 3.88
C MET A 99 -5.92 0.64 3.28
N ALA A 100 -4.88 0.53 4.10
CA ALA A 100 -3.52 0.23 3.69
C ALA A 100 -3.40 -1.09 2.91
N MET A 101 -4.18 -2.12 3.26
CA MET A 101 -4.22 -3.41 2.55
C MET A 101 -4.65 -3.30 1.08
N LYS A 102 -5.33 -2.21 0.69
CA LYS A 102 -5.76 -1.97 -0.69
C LYS A 102 -4.72 -1.21 -1.50
N ILE A 103 -3.76 -0.57 -0.83
CA ILE A 103 -2.80 0.33 -1.44
C ILE A 103 -1.50 -0.43 -1.79
N PRO A 104 -0.84 -0.13 -2.93
CA PRO A 104 0.42 -0.79 -3.25
C PRO A 104 1.56 -0.45 -2.28
N TRP A 105 2.52 -1.36 -2.13
CA TRP A 105 3.57 -1.28 -1.09
C TRP A 105 4.35 0.04 -1.11
N GLY A 106 4.73 0.52 -2.29
CA GLY A 106 5.49 1.76 -2.44
C GLY A 106 4.74 3.01 -1.97
N GLN A 107 3.43 3.06 -2.16
CA GLN A 107 2.54 4.13 -1.71
C GLN A 107 2.36 4.05 -0.19
N ASN A 108 2.15 2.85 0.36
CA ASN A 108 2.10 2.63 1.81
C ASN A 108 3.36 3.14 2.51
N MET A 109 4.53 2.80 1.99
CA MET A 109 5.81 3.26 2.53
C MET A 109 5.96 4.77 2.41
N LEU A 110 5.51 5.38 1.31
CA LEU A 110 5.53 6.82 1.17
C LEU A 110 4.65 7.52 2.23
N ILE A 111 3.44 7.01 2.45
CA ILE A 111 2.49 7.54 3.45
C ILE A 111 3.09 7.46 4.85
N ILE A 112 3.60 6.30 5.26
CA ILE A 112 4.21 6.10 6.58
C ILE A 112 5.42 7.03 6.78
N GLN A 113 6.26 7.19 5.76
CA GLN A 113 7.50 7.97 5.85
C GLN A 113 7.26 9.48 5.89
N GLN A 114 6.23 9.97 5.19
CA GLN A 114 5.98 11.41 5.06
C GLN A 114 4.99 11.93 6.09
N LEU A 115 4.11 11.08 6.62
CA LEU A 115 2.94 11.50 7.39
C LEU A 115 2.96 10.83 8.77
N LYS A 116 2.75 11.64 9.82
CA LYS A 116 2.63 11.16 11.20
C LYS A 116 1.20 11.20 11.75
N ASP A 117 0.36 12.09 11.24
CA ASP A 117 -1.03 12.22 11.68
C ASP A 117 -1.92 11.17 11.02
N ASN A 118 -2.68 10.42 11.82
CA ASN A 118 -3.55 9.34 11.34
C ASN A 118 -4.74 9.85 10.52
N LYS A 119 -5.24 11.06 10.76
CA LYS A 119 -6.33 11.64 9.96
C LYS A 119 -5.84 12.01 8.57
N GLU A 120 -4.64 12.56 8.47
CA GLU A 120 -3.98 12.84 7.20
C GLU A 120 -3.65 11.54 6.45
N ARG A 121 -3.11 10.52 7.12
CA ARG A 121 -2.91 9.18 6.51
C ARG A 121 -4.21 8.63 5.95
N LYS A 122 -5.31 8.68 6.72
CA LYS A 122 -6.64 8.24 6.28
C LYS A 122 -7.05 8.93 4.97
N TYR A 123 -6.88 10.26 4.90
CA TYR A 123 -7.18 11.01 3.68
C TYR A 123 -6.39 10.50 2.47
N TYR A 124 -5.06 10.39 2.58
CA TYR A 124 -4.23 9.98 1.45
C TYR A 124 -4.42 8.51 1.07
N LEU A 125 -4.68 7.62 2.03
CA LEU A 125 -5.04 6.22 1.76
C LEU A 125 -6.35 6.15 0.97
N GLN A 126 -7.39 6.86 1.41
CA GLN A 126 -8.68 6.89 0.71
C GLN A 126 -8.57 7.50 -0.69
N ALA A 127 -7.88 8.63 -0.82
CA ALA A 127 -7.70 9.28 -2.11
C ALA A 127 -6.89 8.41 -3.08
N THR A 128 -5.87 7.70 -2.58
CA THR A 128 -5.07 6.78 -3.40
C THR A 128 -5.90 5.59 -3.91
N ASP A 129 -6.73 4.99 -3.05
CA ASP A 129 -7.63 3.89 -3.42
C ASP A 129 -8.67 4.34 -4.46
N GLN A 130 -9.29 5.51 -4.23
CA GLN A 130 -10.38 6.04 -5.06
C GLN A 130 -9.90 6.56 -6.42
N LEU A 131 -8.75 7.25 -6.45
CA LEU A 131 -8.26 7.95 -7.65
C LEU A 131 -7.13 7.20 -8.35
N GLY A 132 -6.73 6.03 -7.84
CA GLY A 132 -5.69 5.20 -8.45
C GLY A 132 -4.33 5.91 -8.52
N TRP A 133 -3.98 6.71 -7.51
CA TRP A 133 -2.75 7.50 -7.55
C TRP A 133 -1.49 6.62 -7.63
N SER A 134 -0.68 6.89 -8.65
CA SER A 134 0.68 6.38 -8.68
C SER A 134 1.48 6.98 -7.51
N ARG A 135 2.59 6.33 -7.14
CA ARG A 135 3.46 6.84 -6.08
C ARG A 135 3.96 8.28 -6.34
N ALA A 136 4.19 8.64 -7.60
CA ALA A 136 4.61 9.99 -7.98
C ALA A 136 3.47 11.02 -7.80
N VAL A 137 2.25 10.66 -8.22
CA VAL A 137 1.08 11.52 -8.03
C VAL A 137 0.80 11.72 -6.54
N LEU A 138 0.81 10.65 -5.75
CA LEU A 138 0.64 10.72 -4.30
C LEU A 138 1.68 11.65 -3.65
N LEU A 139 2.96 11.55 -4.04
CA LEU A 139 4.01 12.44 -3.53
C LEU A 139 3.71 13.91 -3.86
N ASN A 140 3.29 14.19 -5.10
CA ASN A 140 2.94 15.56 -5.51
C ASN A 140 1.74 16.08 -4.72
N GLN A 141 0.73 15.26 -4.45
CA GLN A 141 -0.44 15.63 -3.65
C GLN A 141 -0.09 15.92 -2.18
N ILE A 142 0.81 15.12 -1.60
CA ILE A 142 1.36 15.38 -0.25
C ILE A 142 2.09 16.72 -0.23
N LYS A 143 3.01 16.97 -1.18
CA LYS A 143 3.76 18.24 -1.29
C LYS A 143 2.85 19.44 -1.51
N ALA A 144 1.75 19.25 -2.24
CA ALA A 144 0.74 20.27 -2.46
C ALA A 144 -0.19 20.48 -1.25
N ASN A 145 0.01 19.77 -0.13
CA ASN A 145 -0.85 19.84 1.07
C ASN A 145 -2.34 19.61 0.76
N ALA A 146 -2.65 18.67 -0.14
CA ALA A 146 -4.01 18.42 -0.61
C ALA A 146 -5.02 18.19 0.54
N TYR A 147 -4.59 17.52 1.60
CA TYR A 147 -5.37 17.33 2.82
C TYR A 147 -5.79 18.67 3.47
N GLN A 148 -4.85 19.60 3.65
CA GLN A 148 -5.13 20.90 4.25
C GLN A 148 -6.08 21.74 3.40
N HIS A 149 -5.92 21.68 2.07
CA HIS A 149 -6.86 22.32 1.14
C HIS A 149 -8.27 21.74 1.26
N GLN A 150 -8.41 20.42 1.38
CA GLN A 150 -9.71 19.77 1.58
C GLN A 150 -10.38 20.24 2.89
N LEU A 151 -9.62 20.33 3.99
CA LEU A 151 -10.15 20.81 5.27
C LEU A 151 -10.66 22.26 5.18
N ARG A 152 -9.93 23.14 4.49
CA ARG A 152 -10.34 24.53 4.27
C ARG A 152 -11.61 24.62 3.43
N ASN A 153 -11.73 23.81 2.37
CA ASN A 153 -12.91 23.79 1.50
C ASN A 153 -14.15 23.27 2.22
N LYS A 154 -14.02 22.21 3.04
CA LYS A 154 -15.14 21.74 3.87
C LYS A 154 -15.64 22.83 4.81
N LYS A 155 -14.74 23.56 5.51
CA LYS A 155 -15.14 24.67 6.39
C LYS A 155 -15.89 25.79 5.68
N LYS A 156 -15.62 26.04 4.39
CA LYS A 156 -16.34 27.04 3.58
C LYS A 156 -17.73 26.56 3.14
N SER A 157 -17.95 25.26 3.00
CA SER A 157 -19.24 24.68 2.57
C SER A 157 -20.28 24.61 3.69
N PHE A 158 -19.90 24.85 4.94
CA PHE A 158 -20.81 24.88 6.11
C PHE A 158 -21.07 26.31 6.62
N LYS A 159 -20.66 27.32 5.86
CA LYS A 159 -21.03 28.73 6.06
C LYS A 159 -21.92 29.16 4.92
#